data_AF-A0A0M4EST1-F1
#
_entry.id   AF-A0A0M4EST1-F1
#
_cell.length_a   1.000
_cell.length_b   1.000
_cell.length_c   1.000
_cell.angle_alpha   90.00
_cell.angle_beta   90.00
_cell.angle_gamma   90.00
#
_symmetry.space_group_name_H-M   'P 1'
#
loop_
_entity.id
_entity.type
_entity.pdbx_description
1 polymer ?
#
loop_
_entity_poly.entity_id
_entity_poly.type
_entity_poly.pdbx_seq_one_letter_code
_entity_poly.pdbx_strand_id
1 'polypeptide(L)'
;MRRSYSQAHKGPSAPKPSASGSPAPATSNVTGLTSACVKPTASPVGPGASANGQYKVPEYYCFNRFSFSEAEVEMAKYRCPQPSALKK
;
A
#
# COMPACT_ATOMS: atom_id res chain seq x y z
N MET A 1 25.45 -11.50 27.87
CA MET A 1 25.36 -12.19 26.57
C MET A 1 25.11 -11.17 25.47
N ARG A 2 26.15 -10.66 24.80
CA ARG A 2 26.04 -9.66 23.72
C ARG A 2 26.06 -10.37 22.37
N ARG A 3 24.98 -10.28 21.58
CA ARG A 3 24.96 -10.75 20.19
C ARG A 3 25.23 -9.57 19.27
N SER A 4 26.47 -9.47 18.80
CA SER A 4 26.91 -8.58 17.72
C SER A 4 26.59 -9.21 16.37
N TYR A 5 25.90 -8.47 15.50
CA TYR A 5 25.73 -8.82 14.08
C TYR A 5 26.93 -8.30 13.28
N SER A 6 27.65 -9.20 12.60
CA SER A 6 28.71 -8.86 11.64
C SER A 6 28.09 -8.36 10.33
N GLN A 7 28.34 -7.09 9.98
CA GLN A 7 28.10 -6.54 8.66
C GLN A 7 29.12 -7.09 7.67
N ALA A 8 28.65 -7.73 6.59
CA ALA A 8 29.48 -8.17 5.48
C ALA A 8 29.67 -7.05 4.43
N HIS A 9 30.83 -7.07 3.78
CA HIS A 9 31.45 -5.96 3.04
C HIS A 9 30.77 -5.54 1.72
N LYS A 10 30.87 -4.24 1.42
CA LYS A 10 30.58 -3.58 0.13
C LYS A 10 31.53 -4.07 -0.98
N GLY A 11 30.96 -4.41 -2.14
CA GLY A 11 31.63 -4.45 -3.45
C GLY A 11 30.69 -3.89 -4.54
N PRO A 12 31.20 -3.35 -5.67
CA PRO A 12 30.38 -2.66 -6.65
C PRO A 12 29.73 -3.67 -7.60
N SER A 13 28.40 -3.75 -7.63
CA SER A 13 27.65 -4.62 -8.55
C SER A 13 26.95 -3.80 -9.63
N ALA A 14 27.20 -4.21 -10.88
CA ALA A 14 26.68 -3.80 -12.18
C ALA A 14 25.19 -3.35 -12.25
N PRO A 15 24.79 -2.58 -13.31
CA PRO A 15 23.42 -2.10 -13.45
C PRO A 15 22.43 -3.27 -13.60
N LYS A 16 21.43 -3.31 -12.73
CA LYS A 16 20.30 -4.25 -12.81
C LYS A 16 19.44 -3.93 -14.05
N PRO A 17 18.99 -4.92 -14.82
CA PRO A 17 18.10 -4.70 -15.95
C PRO A 17 16.74 -4.19 -15.46
N SER A 18 16.17 -3.23 -16.19
CA SER A 18 14.80 -2.74 -16.03
C SER A 18 13.83 -3.91 -16.11
N ALA A 19 13.24 -4.26 -14.97
CA ALA A 19 12.05 -5.11 -14.95
C ALA A 19 10.88 -4.27 -15.47
N SER A 20 10.51 -4.48 -16.73
CA SER A 20 9.18 -4.15 -17.25
C SER A 20 8.15 -4.86 -16.38
N GLY A 21 7.54 -4.10 -15.47
CA GLY A 21 6.48 -4.60 -14.60
C GLY A 21 5.27 -4.95 -15.46
N SER A 22 4.96 -6.24 -15.58
CA SER A 22 3.64 -6.68 -16.04
C SER A 22 2.57 -6.02 -15.17
N PRO A 23 1.44 -5.57 -15.76
CA PRO A 23 0.34 -5.02 -14.98
C PRO A 23 -0.11 -6.07 -13.95
N ALA A 24 -0.23 -5.66 -12.69
CA ALA A 24 -0.74 -6.54 -11.65
C ALA A 24 -2.14 -7.05 -12.07
N PRO A 25 -2.44 -8.35 -11.86
CA PRO A 25 -3.74 -8.90 -12.22
C PRO A 25 -4.84 -8.10 -11.51
N ALA A 26 -5.80 -7.60 -12.29
CA ALA A 26 -6.96 -6.91 -11.73
C ALA A 26 -7.72 -7.88 -10.82
N THR A 27 -7.73 -7.60 -9.52
CA THR A 27 -8.56 -8.32 -8.54
C THR A 27 -10.02 -7.89 -8.75
N SER A 28 -10.63 -8.34 -9.84
CA SER A 28 -11.97 -7.93 -10.30
C SER A 28 -13.10 -8.26 -9.34
N ASN A 29 -12.86 -9.11 -8.34
CA ASN A 29 -13.85 -9.59 -7.39
C ASN A 29 -13.81 -8.91 -6.02
N VAL A 30 -12.86 -8.01 -5.76
CA VAL A 30 -12.78 -7.30 -4.48
C VAL A 30 -13.23 -5.86 -4.70
N THR A 31 -14.39 -5.51 -4.14
CA THR A 31 -14.81 -4.11 -4.05
C THR A 31 -13.78 -3.40 -3.18
N GLY A 32 -12.96 -2.54 -3.79
CA GLY A 32 -11.97 -1.74 -3.06
C GLY A 32 -12.64 -0.72 -2.14
N LEU A 33 -11.82 -0.02 -1.35
CA LEU A 33 -12.28 1.10 -0.52
C LEU A 33 -12.92 2.18 -1.39
N THR A 34 -13.93 2.87 -0.85
CA THR A 34 -14.66 3.88 -1.61
C THR A 34 -13.83 5.15 -1.82
N SER A 35 -14.36 6.05 -2.64
CA SER A 35 -13.79 7.38 -2.87
C SER A 35 -13.70 8.27 -1.61
N ALA A 36 -14.31 7.87 -0.50
CA ALA A 36 -14.12 8.50 0.80
C ALA A 36 -12.70 8.25 1.34
N CYS A 37 -12.19 7.03 1.19
CA CYS A 37 -10.85 6.66 1.62
C CYS A 37 -9.77 7.17 0.65
N VAL A 38 -9.91 6.94 -0.66
CA VAL A 38 -8.94 7.37 -1.67
C VAL A 38 -9.68 7.84 -2.91
N LYS A 39 -9.38 9.04 -3.40
CA LYS A 39 -9.91 9.49 -4.67
C LYS A 39 -8.95 9.06 -5.78
N PRO A 40 -9.33 8.13 -6.67
CA PRO A 40 -8.47 7.76 -7.79
C PRO A 40 -8.34 8.96 -8.71
N THR A 41 -7.10 9.33 -9.05
CA THR A 41 -6.85 10.40 -10.03
C THR A 41 -6.12 9.82 -11.23
N ALA A 42 -6.67 9.99 -12.42
CA ALA A 42 -5.99 9.61 -13.67
C ALA A 42 -4.88 10.61 -14.06
N SER A 43 -4.88 11.79 -13.45
CA SER A 43 -3.87 12.82 -13.67
C SER A 43 -2.63 12.58 -12.81
N PRO A 44 -1.43 13.02 -13.25
CA PRO A 44 -0.23 12.99 -12.43
C PRO A 44 -0.46 13.70 -11.10
N VAL A 45 -0.12 13.02 -10.01
CA VAL A 45 -0.34 13.47 -8.62
C VAL A 45 0.84 14.27 -8.08
N GLY A 46 1.90 14.38 -8.87
CA GLY A 46 3.12 15.14 -8.56
C GLY A 46 4.23 14.85 -9.57
N PRO A 47 5.38 15.55 -9.48
CA PRO A 47 6.51 15.35 -10.39
C PRO A 47 7.01 13.89 -10.33
N GLY A 48 6.90 13.16 -11.46
CA GLY A 48 7.31 11.76 -11.55
C GLY A 48 6.35 10.73 -10.92
N ALA A 49 5.25 11.20 -10.32
CA ALA A 49 4.20 10.35 -9.75
C ALA A 49 3.01 10.31 -10.71
N SER A 50 3.10 9.38 -11.65
CA SER A 50 2.06 9.06 -12.64
C SER A 50 1.92 7.55 -12.71
N ALA A 51 0.78 7.04 -13.16
CA ALA A 51 0.53 5.61 -13.34
C ALA A 51 1.59 4.93 -14.25
N ASN A 52 2.15 5.70 -15.21
CA ASN A 52 3.19 5.22 -16.12
C ASN A 52 4.61 5.66 -15.69
N GLY A 53 4.74 6.24 -14.49
CA GLY A 53 6.00 6.73 -13.94
C GLY A 53 6.87 5.64 -13.33
N GLN A 54 8.05 6.03 -12.83
CA GLN A 54 8.99 5.10 -12.20
C GLN A 54 8.59 4.69 -10.77
N TYR A 55 7.81 5.53 -10.10
CA TYR A 55 7.24 5.21 -8.79
C TYR A 55 5.98 4.36 -8.98
N LYS A 56 5.97 3.18 -8.35
CA LYS A 56 4.96 2.14 -8.60
C LYS A 56 3.62 2.36 -7.88
N VAL A 57 3.57 3.28 -6.91
CA VAL A 57 2.38 3.49 -6.04
C VAL A 57 2.00 4.97 -5.99
N PRO A 58 1.72 5.62 -7.14
CA PRO A 58 1.35 7.03 -7.18
C PRO A 58 0.11 7.34 -6.33
N GLU A 59 -0.77 6.37 -6.08
CA GLU A 59 -1.98 6.51 -5.26
C GLU A 59 -1.68 6.97 -3.83
N TYR A 60 -0.45 6.77 -3.33
CA TYR A 60 -0.01 7.28 -2.04
C TYR A 60 -0.22 8.79 -1.88
N TYR A 61 -0.13 9.55 -2.97
CA TYR A 61 -0.32 11.01 -2.93
C TYR A 61 -1.79 11.43 -2.93
N CYS A 62 -2.73 10.49 -3.16
CA CYS A 62 -4.16 10.76 -3.18
C CYS A 62 -4.84 10.59 -1.81
N PHE A 63 -4.09 10.17 -0.79
CA PHE A 63 -4.63 10.06 0.57
C PHE A 63 -4.96 11.43 1.16
N ASN A 64 -6.04 11.48 1.93
CA ASN A 64 -6.47 12.63 2.70
C ASN A 64 -6.24 12.37 4.21
N ARG A 65 -6.46 13.41 5.03
CA ARG A 65 -6.25 13.34 6.50
C ARG A 65 -7.09 12.24 7.18
N PHE A 66 -8.25 11.90 6.62
CA PHE A 66 -9.22 10.96 7.17
C PHE A 66 -9.22 9.61 6.47
N SER A 67 -8.37 9.38 5.47
CA SER A 67 -8.31 8.11 4.72
C SER A 67 -8.19 6.90 5.63
N PHE A 68 -7.39 7.02 6.70
CA PHE A 68 -7.23 5.95 7.68
C PHE A 68 -8.55 5.63 8.41
N SER A 69 -9.23 6.65 8.95
CA SER A 69 -10.48 6.45 9.68
C SER A 69 -11.62 5.97 8.79
N GLU A 70 -11.71 6.47 7.55
CA GLU A 70 -12.72 6.01 6.57
C GLU A 70 -12.51 4.53 6.22
N ALA A 71 -11.26 4.11 6.04
CA ALA A 71 -10.94 2.70 5.81
C ALA A 71 -11.37 1.81 6.99
N GLU A 72 -11.19 2.27 8.24
CA GLU A 72 -11.63 1.52 9.41
C GLU A 72 -13.15 1.35 9.48
N VAL A 73 -13.89 2.41 9.13
CA VAL A 73 -15.36 2.41 9.09
C VAL A 73 -15.87 1.47 8.00
N GLU A 74 -15.33 1.56 6.79
CA GLU A 74 -15.73 0.69 5.67
C GLU A 74 -15.42 -0.79 5.94
N MET A 75 -14.26 -1.06 6.55
CA MET A 75 -13.85 -2.43 6.88
C MET A 75 -14.57 -3.01 8.09
N ALA A 76 -15.23 -2.20 8.93
CA ALA A 76 -15.90 -2.66 10.14
C ALA A 76 -16.97 -3.73 9.87
N LYS A 77 -17.68 -3.63 8.73
CA LYS A 77 -18.69 -4.60 8.29
C LYS A 77 -18.13 -6.01 8.09
N TYR A 78 -16.84 -6.11 7.75
CA TYR A 78 -16.16 -7.38 7.47
C TYR A 78 -15.40 -7.94 8.68
N ARG A 79 -15.43 -7.25 9.83
CA ARG A 79 -14.77 -7.71 11.06
C ARG A 79 -15.59 -8.81 11.73
N CYS A 80 -14.90 -9.68 12.45
CA CYS A 80 -15.55 -10.62 13.36
C CYS A 80 -16.23 -9.86 14.52
N PRO A 81 -17.29 -10.43 15.13
CA PRO A 81 -17.88 -9.86 16.32
C PRO A 81 -16.86 -9.79 17.44
N GLN A 82 -16.92 -8.72 18.25
CA GLN A 82 -16.04 -8.61 19.39
C GLN A 82 -16.30 -9.73 20.40
N PRO A 83 -15.24 -10.30 21.01
CA PRO A 83 -15.42 -11.24 22.10
C PRO A 83 -16.11 -10.55 23.28
N SER A 84 -17.00 -11.26 23.96
CA SER A 84 -17.66 -10.76 25.16
C SER A 84 -16.87 -11.15 26.41
N ALA A 85 -16.69 -10.21 27.33
CA ALA A 85 -16.12 -10.47 28.66
C ALA A 85 -17.15 -11.03 29.65
N LEU A 86 -18.43 -11.10 29.28
CA LEU A 86 -19.47 -11.67 30.13
C LEU A 86 -19.27 -13.19 30.24
N LYS A 87 -19.23 -13.68 31.48
CA LYS A 87 -19.26 -15.12 31.75
C LYS A 87 -20.66 -15.64 31.40
N LYS A 88 -20.70 -16.81 30.74
CA LYS A 88 -21.94 -17.55 30.51
C LYS A 88 -22.56 -18.02 31.82
#